data_AF-A0A0D6LW80-F1
#
_entry.id   AF-A0A0D6LW80-F1
#
_cell.length_a   1.000
_cell.length_b   1.000
_cell.length_c   1.000
_cell.angle_alpha   90.00
_cell.angle_beta   90.00
_cell.angle_gamma   90.00
#
_symmetry.space_group_name_H-M   'P 1'
#
loop_
_entity.id
_entity.type
_entity.pdbx_description
1 polymer ?
#
loop_
_entity_poly.entity_id
_entity_poly.type
_entity_poly.pdbx_seq_one_letter_code
_entity_poly.pdbx_strand_id
1 'polypeptide(L)'
;MTLVPLAVDKASLGLEVRLGYRGNTDAADEWHELIATNITRNLECSICPDKKSNGNMYECGVIDLFEMGSNNYPFYLLNICIPINQTACRTNPRSPNCQIGKVTNLRVVVERLARKPLLLEKAIMTLGSDATKQAVQKLLELKKQYKETTGQEYKPG
;
A
#
# COMPACT_ATOMS: atom_id res chain seq x y z
N MET A 1 21.93 25.81 -1.05
CA MET A 1 20.88 24.81 -0.71
C MET A 1 21.18 23.55 -1.48
N THR A 2 21.80 22.59 -0.81
CA THR A 2 22.19 21.29 -1.37
C THR A 2 20.95 20.47 -1.68
N LEU A 3 20.77 20.14 -2.95
CA LEU A 3 19.83 19.11 -3.40
C LEU A 3 20.24 17.80 -2.73
N VAL A 4 19.38 17.25 -1.89
CA VAL A 4 19.54 15.87 -1.38
C VAL A 4 19.29 14.97 -2.58
N PRO A 5 20.31 14.27 -3.13
CA PRO A 5 20.07 13.24 -4.12
C PRO A 5 19.18 12.16 -3.47
N LEU A 6 18.46 11.33 -4.22
CA LEU A 6 17.96 10.08 -3.62
C LEU A 6 19.13 9.43 -2.88
N ALA A 7 19.04 9.38 -1.55
CA ALA A 7 20.22 9.41 -0.71
C ALA A 7 21.00 8.09 -0.71
N VAL A 8 20.48 7.02 -1.31
CA VAL A 8 21.11 5.70 -1.31
C VAL A 8 20.69 4.95 -2.57
N ASP A 9 21.68 4.56 -3.41
CA ASP A 9 21.50 3.46 -4.35
C ASP A 9 20.90 2.28 -3.59
N LYS A 10 19.71 1.81 -3.99
CA LYS A 10 18.96 0.70 -3.35
C LYS A 10 18.26 1.05 -2.03
N ALA A 11 17.49 2.15 -2.00
CA ALA A 11 16.59 2.43 -0.88
C ALA A 11 15.62 1.25 -0.65
N SER A 12 15.49 0.79 0.60
CA SER A 12 14.60 -0.33 0.93
C SER A 12 13.16 0.15 1.04
N LEU A 13 12.29 -0.41 0.20
CA LEU A 13 10.84 -0.20 0.20
C LEU A 13 10.17 -1.44 0.81
N GLY A 14 9.48 -1.24 1.94
CA GLY A 14 8.57 -2.21 2.53
C GLY A 14 7.13 -1.88 2.15
N LEU A 15 6.37 -2.87 1.70
CA LEU A 15 4.96 -2.77 1.34
C LEU A 15 4.16 -3.80 2.15
N GLU A 16 3.03 -3.38 2.68
CA GLU A 16 2.00 -4.26 3.21
C GLU A 16 0.89 -4.33 2.16
N VAL A 17 0.73 -5.47 1.50
CA VAL A 17 -0.21 -5.65 0.40
C VAL A 17 -1.32 -6.58 0.85
N ARG A 18 -2.56 -6.16 0.65
CA ARG A 18 -3.76 -6.97 0.90
C ARG A 18 -4.59 -7.01 -0.36
N LEU A 19 -5.06 -8.20 -0.69
CA LEU A 19 -6.00 -8.42 -1.78
C LEU A 19 -7.28 -8.97 -1.19
N GLY A 20 -8.38 -8.27 -1.43
CA GLY A 20 -9.73 -8.73 -1.15
C GLY A 20 -10.46 -9.12 -2.43
N TYR A 21 -11.49 -9.92 -2.29
CA TYR A 21 -12.42 -10.26 -3.36
C TYR A 21 -13.86 -10.03 -2.91
N ARG A 22 -14.74 -9.95 -3.90
CA ARG A 22 -16.18 -9.90 -3.71
C ARG A 22 -16.85 -10.75 -4.79
N GLY A 23 -17.83 -11.56 -4.40
CA GLY A 23 -18.71 -12.33 -5.25
C GLY A 23 -19.82 -11.49 -5.89
N ASN A 24 -20.61 -12.11 -6.75
CA ASN A 24 -21.75 -11.42 -7.39
C ASN A 24 -22.91 -11.17 -6.42
N THR A 25 -22.98 -11.92 -5.32
CA THR A 25 -24.06 -11.88 -4.34
C THR A 25 -23.77 -10.98 -3.15
N ASP A 26 -22.52 -10.60 -2.97
CA ASP A 26 -22.05 -9.87 -1.79
C ASP A 26 -22.40 -8.38 -1.94
N ALA A 27 -22.69 -7.74 -0.80
CA ALA A 27 -22.96 -6.30 -0.76
C ALA A 27 -21.73 -5.48 -1.19
N ALA A 28 -21.92 -4.25 -1.66
CA ALA A 28 -20.83 -3.44 -2.24
C ALA A 28 -19.66 -3.16 -1.27
N ASP A 29 -19.91 -3.19 0.03
CA ASP A 29 -18.94 -2.99 1.12
C ASP A 29 -18.48 -4.29 1.77
N GLU A 30 -19.01 -5.43 1.35
CA GLU A 30 -18.66 -6.76 1.87
C GLU A 30 -17.49 -7.35 1.09
N TRP A 31 -16.27 -7.11 1.59
CA TRP A 31 -15.04 -7.62 1.00
C TRP A 31 -14.47 -8.77 1.84
N HIS A 32 -14.11 -9.87 1.18
CA HIS A 32 -13.45 -11.01 1.81
C HIS A 32 -11.94 -10.95 1.54
N GLU A 33 -11.11 -11.08 2.58
CA GLU A 33 -9.65 -11.10 2.43
C GLU A 33 -9.21 -12.39 1.72
N LEU A 34 -8.50 -12.24 0.60
CA LEU A 34 -7.91 -13.36 -0.14
C LEU A 34 -6.50 -13.66 0.34
N ILE A 35 -5.67 -12.62 0.46
CA ILE A 35 -4.28 -12.72 0.90
C ILE A 35 -3.81 -11.39 1.51
N ALA A 36 -2.97 -11.49 2.53
CA ALA A 36 -2.21 -10.40 3.11
C ALA A 36 -0.72 -10.78 3.13
N THR A 37 0.14 -9.93 2.58
CA THR A 37 1.58 -10.20 2.48
C THR A 37 2.41 -8.94 2.68
N ASN A 38 3.62 -9.11 3.20
CA ASN A 38 4.59 -8.03 3.36
C ASN A 38 5.74 -8.25 2.39
N ILE A 39 6.03 -7.24 1.57
CA ILE A 39 7.03 -7.30 0.51
C ILE A 39 8.11 -6.27 0.83
N THR A 40 9.36 -6.71 0.92
CA THR A 40 10.50 -5.80 1.05
C THR A 40 11.36 -5.92 -0.19
N ARG A 41 11.55 -4.81 -0.91
CA ARG A 41 12.37 -4.74 -2.12
C ARG A 41 13.21 -3.49 -2.12
N ASN A 42 14.33 -3.54 -2.84
CA ASN A 42 15.16 -2.37 -3.03
C ASN A 42 14.67 -1.63 -4.27
N LEU A 43 14.51 -0.32 -4.16
CA LEU A 43 14.13 0.52 -5.27
C LEU A 43 15.31 0.72 -6.21
N GLU A 44 15.16 0.21 -7.43
CA GLU A 44 16.06 0.46 -8.56
C GLU A 44 15.47 1.61 -9.37
N CYS A 45 15.73 2.83 -8.91
CA CYS A 45 15.26 4.05 -9.54
C CYS A 45 16.40 4.75 -10.26
N SER A 46 16.15 5.16 -11.49
CA SER A 46 17.08 5.96 -12.29
C SER A 46 16.46 7.35 -12.56
N ILE A 47 17.32 8.35 -12.69
CA ILE A 47 16.94 9.69 -13.14
C ILE A 47 18.01 10.20 -14.08
N CYS A 48 17.58 10.75 -15.22
CA CYS A 48 18.51 11.38 -16.15
C CYS A 48 19.29 12.49 -15.42
N PRO A 49 20.64 12.57 -15.57
CA PRO A 49 21.47 13.56 -14.88
C PRO A 49 20.99 15.01 -15.09
N ASP A 50 20.57 15.30 -16.30
CA ASP A 50 19.96 16.54 -16.81
C ASP A 50 18.59 16.86 -16.19
N LYS A 51 17.94 15.88 -15.56
CA LYS A 51 16.67 16.01 -14.82
C LYS A 51 16.86 15.84 -13.31
N LYS A 52 18.08 15.84 -12.77
CA LYS A 52 18.33 15.88 -11.31
C LYS A 52 18.09 17.27 -10.72
N SER A 53 16.90 17.81 -10.94
CA SER A 53 16.42 19.06 -10.33
C SER A 53 15.19 18.78 -9.47
N ASN A 54 14.90 19.70 -8.54
CA ASN A 54 13.74 19.59 -7.67
C ASN A 54 12.44 19.47 -8.49
N GLY A 55 11.67 18.43 -8.22
CA GLY A 55 10.34 18.22 -8.83
C GLY A 55 10.29 17.18 -9.96
N ASN A 56 11.44 16.67 -10.42
CA ASN A 56 11.44 15.62 -11.43
C ASN A 56 11.20 14.23 -10.83
N MET A 57 10.47 13.41 -11.60
CA MET A 57 10.05 12.08 -11.21
C MET A 57 11.16 11.07 -11.51
N TYR A 58 11.41 10.19 -10.54
CA TYR A 58 12.32 9.06 -10.74
C TYR A 58 11.58 7.94 -11.47
N GLU A 59 12.27 7.29 -12.41
CA GLU A 59 11.76 6.12 -13.10
C GLU A 59 12.31 4.88 -12.41
N CYS A 60 11.42 4.14 -11.74
CA CYS A 60 11.76 2.96 -10.97
C CYS A 60 11.33 1.70 -11.71
N GLY A 61 12.10 0.62 -11.56
CA GLY A 61 11.73 -0.70 -12.06
C GLY A 61 10.39 -1.20 -11.50
N VAL A 62 9.76 -2.12 -12.23
CA VAL A 62 8.53 -2.78 -11.79
C VAL A 62 8.80 -3.69 -10.59
N ILE A 63 7.84 -3.76 -9.67
CA ILE A 63 7.92 -4.62 -8.48
C ILE A 63 6.78 -5.63 -8.55
N ASP A 64 7.14 -6.90 -8.50
CA ASP A 64 6.16 -7.99 -8.47
C ASP A 64 5.47 -8.03 -7.10
N LEU A 65 4.14 -7.89 -7.12
CA LEU A 65 3.33 -7.93 -5.90
C LEU A 65 2.80 -9.33 -5.60
N PHE A 66 2.20 -9.98 -6.60
CA PHE A 66 1.65 -11.32 -6.49
C PHE A 66 1.36 -11.90 -7.88
N GLU A 67 1.37 -13.22 -7.96
CA GLU A 67 0.87 -13.98 -9.10
C GLU A 67 -0.35 -14.79 -8.67
N MET A 68 -1.42 -14.75 -9.46
CA MET A 68 -2.61 -15.55 -9.20
C MET A 68 -2.78 -16.60 -10.30
N GLY A 69 -2.77 -17.88 -9.92
CA GLY A 69 -2.95 -18.98 -10.87
C GLY A 69 -4.36 -19.11 -11.46
N SER A 70 -5.37 -18.48 -10.84
CA SER A 70 -6.75 -18.48 -11.35
C SER A 70 -7.51 -17.22 -10.95
N ASN A 71 -8.46 -16.81 -11.80
CA ASN A 71 -9.38 -15.71 -11.57
C ASN A 71 -10.78 -16.24 -11.18
N ASN A 72 -10.93 -16.56 -9.89
CA ASN A 72 -12.12 -17.22 -9.36
C ASN A 72 -13.28 -16.24 -9.08
N TYR A 73 -12.99 -14.95 -8.85
CA TYR A 73 -13.98 -13.99 -8.39
C TYR A 73 -14.26 -12.90 -9.43
N PRO A 74 -15.44 -12.27 -9.43
CA PRO A 74 -15.75 -11.20 -10.36
C PRO A 74 -15.05 -9.88 -10.02
N PHE A 75 -14.84 -9.59 -8.73
CA PHE A 75 -14.32 -8.30 -8.27
C PHE A 75 -13.17 -8.47 -7.28
N TYR A 76 -12.18 -7.59 -7.41
CA TYR A 76 -11.01 -7.55 -6.55
C TYR A 76 -10.74 -6.13 -6.03
N LEU A 77 -10.25 -6.06 -4.79
CA LEU A 77 -9.82 -4.85 -4.11
C LEU A 77 -8.36 -5.02 -3.69
N LEU A 78 -7.48 -4.20 -4.26
CA LEU A 78 -6.08 -4.18 -3.90
C LEU A 78 -5.81 -3.03 -2.92
N ASN A 79 -5.26 -3.32 -1.77
CA ASN A 79 -4.82 -2.33 -0.80
C ASN A 79 -3.31 -2.44 -0.60
N ILE A 80 -2.59 -1.37 -0.90
CA ILE A 80 -1.13 -1.27 -0.75
C ILE A 80 -0.85 -0.20 0.29
N CYS A 81 -0.22 -0.60 1.38
CA CYS A 81 0.20 0.28 2.46
C CYS A 81 1.73 0.38 2.47
N ILE A 82 2.27 1.59 2.53
CA ILE A 82 3.69 1.84 2.80
C ILE A 82 3.83 2.22 4.28
N PRO A 83 4.26 1.30 5.16
CA PRO A 83 4.42 1.61 6.57
C PRO A 83 5.65 2.49 6.81
N ILE A 84 5.49 3.64 7.45
CA ILE A 84 6.59 4.53 7.84
C ILE A 84 6.71 4.52 9.36
N ASN A 85 7.84 4.00 9.85
CA ASN A 85 8.21 4.11 11.25
C ASN A 85 9.04 5.38 11.46
N GLN A 86 8.41 6.44 11.94
CA GLN A 86 9.06 7.74 12.11
C GLN A 86 10.23 7.68 13.10
N THR A 87 10.11 6.86 14.14
CA THR A 87 11.16 6.69 15.16
C THR A 87 12.38 6.02 14.54
N ALA A 88 12.18 4.95 13.78
CA ALA A 88 13.23 4.24 13.07
C ALA A 88 13.90 5.13 12.01
N CYS A 89 13.13 5.96 11.30
CA CYS A 89 13.70 6.90 10.33
C CYS A 89 14.58 7.98 10.98
N ARG A 90 14.26 8.40 12.22
CA ARG A 90 15.06 9.36 12.98
C ARG A 90 16.36 8.74 13.49
N THR A 91 16.35 7.47 13.88
CA THR A 91 17.53 6.79 14.45
C THR A 91 18.44 6.19 13.38
N ASN A 92 17.86 5.63 12.32
CA ASN A 92 18.60 5.03 11.21
C ASN A 92 17.94 5.40 9.86
N PRO A 93 18.52 6.34 9.11
CA PRO A 93 18.02 6.74 7.80
C PRO A 93 17.93 5.60 6.77
N ARG A 94 18.70 4.52 6.93
CA ARG A 94 18.66 3.35 6.02
C ARG A 94 17.54 2.36 6.35
N SER A 95 16.72 2.64 7.36
CA SER A 95 15.56 1.81 7.66
C SER A 95 14.57 1.81 6.47
N PRO A 96 13.78 0.73 6.29
CA PRO A 96 12.79 0.66 5.22
C PRO A 96 11.86 1.88 5.21
N ASN A 97 11.51 2.34 4.01
CA ASN A 97 10.58 3.45 3.76
C ASN A 97 11.04 4.84 4.24
N CYS A 98 12.27 4.99 4.74
CA CYS A 98 12.78 6.28 5.21
C CYS A 98 13.45 7.12 4.11
N GLN A 99 13.97 6.47 3.07
CA GLN A 99 14.74 7.11 1.98
C GLN A 99 14.06 7.06 0.61
N ILE A 100 12.80 6.62 0.55
CA ILE A 100 12.06 6.45 -0.70
C ILE A 100 11.59 7.78 -1.32
N GLY A 101 11.85 8.91 -0.64
CA GLY A 101 11.46 10.25 -1.08
C GLY A 101 9.95 10.47 -0.99
N LYS A 102 9.45 11.47 -1.75
CA LYS A 102 8.02 11.75 -1.84
C LYS A 102 7.40 10.90 -2.94
N VAL A 103 6.59 9.93 -2.55
CA VAL A 103 5.78 9.14 -3.49
C VAL A 103 4.56 9.95 -3.90
N THR A 104 4.47 10.28 -5.19
CA THR A 104 3.34 11.05 -5.75
C THR A 104 2.29 10.16 -6.40
N ASN A 105 2.74 9.14 -7.14
CA ASN A 105 1.88 8.22 -7.87
C ASN A 105 2.46 6.81 -7.78
N LEU A 106 1.58 5.82 -7.68
CA LEU A 106 1.89 4.41 -7.86
C LEU A 106 1.01 3.87 -8.97
N ARG A 107 1.62 3.21 -9.96
CA ARG A 107 0.89 2.52 -11.03
C ARG A 107 0.90 1.03 -10.77
N VAL A 108 -0.28 0.43 -10.79
CA VAL A 108 -0.45 -1.03 -10.74
C VAL A 108 -0.63 -1.51 -12.17
N VAL A 109 0.28 -2.38 -12.61
CA VAL A 109 0.18 -3.06 -13.90
C VAL A 109 -0.37 -4.45 -13.64
N VAL A 110 -1.45 -4.80 -14.33
CA VAL A 110 -2.06 -6.11 -14.25
C VAL A 110 -1.84 -6.79 -15.58
N GLU A 111 -0.96 -7.79 -15.61
CA GLU A 111 -0.78 -8.64 -16.78
C GLU A 111 -1.82 -9.75 -16.79
N ARG A 112 -2.43 -10.00 -17.94
CA ARG A 112 -3.52 -10.96 -18.10
C ARG A 112 -3.06 -12.13 -18.97
N LEU A 113 -2.99 -13.32 -18.38
CA LEU A 113 -2.69 -14.57 -19.10
C LEU A 113 -3.95 -15.29 -19.63
N ALA A 114 -5.16 -14.91 -19.22
CA ALA A 114 -6.42 -15.60 -19.55
C ALA A 114 -7.45 -14.70 -20.27
N ARG A 115 -8.43 -15.29 -20.98
CA ARG A 115 -9.46 -14.52 -21.73
C ARG A 115 -10.47 -13.78 -20.85
N LYS A 116 -10.69 -14.22 -19.60
CA LYS A 116 -11.67 -13.59 -18.68
C LYS A 116 -11.09 -12.30 -18.09
N PRO A 117 -11.85 -11.18 -18.09
CA PRO A 117 -11.37 -9.97 -17.49
C PRO A 117 -11.22 -10.07 -15.97
N LEU A 118 -10.03 -9.69 -15.48
CA LEU A 118 -9.83 -9.37 -14.07
C LEU A 118 -10.31 -7.94 -13.86
N LEU A 119 -11.36 -7.77 -13.06
CA LEU A 119 -11.89 -6.46 -12.68
C LEU A 119 -11.32 -6.08 -11.33
N LEU A 120 -10.25 -5.28 -11.37
CA LEU A 120 -9.78 -4.55 -10.19
C LEU A 120 -10.69 -3.33 -10.04
N GLU A 121 -11.67 -3.42 -9.14
CA GLU A 121 -12.61 -2.32 -8.91
C GLU A 121 -11.90 -1.12 -8.30
N LYS A 122 -10.92 -1.38 -7.42
CA LYS A 122 -10.26 -0.33 -6.67
C LYS A 122 -8.85 -0.77 -6.25
N ALA A 123 -7.91 0.14 -6.43
CA ALA A 123 -6.58 0.07 -5.82
C ALA A 123 -6.45 1.24 -4.84
N ILE A 124 -6.23 0.94 -3.57
CA ILE A 124 -6.03 1.94 -2.52
C ILE A 124 -4.56 1.96 -2.15
N MET A 125 -3.95 3.12 -2.20
CA MET A 125 -2.60 3.34 -1.69
C MET A 125 -2.67 4.18 -0.42
N THR A 126 -2.07 3.69 0.66
CA THR A 126 -2.02 4.41 1.93
C THR A 126 -0.58 4.56 2.42
N LEU A 127 -0.24 5.74 2.94
CA LEU A 127 0.98 5.95 3.72
C LEU A 127 0.63 5.74 5.20
N GLY A 128 1.02 4.60 5.74
CA GLY A 128 0.67 4.21 7.11
C GLY A 128 1.74 4.63 8.09
N SER A 129 1.48 5.62 8.94
CA SER A 129 2.37 5.89 10.08
C SER A 129 2.03 5.01 11.27
N ASP A 130 3.00 4.75 12.16
CA ASP A 130 2.73 4.03 13.43
C ASP A 130 1.60 4.70 14.23
N ALA A 131 1.57 6.03 14.26
CA ALA A 131 0.51 6.79 14.91
C ALA A 131 -0.86 6.54 14.27
N THR A 132 -0.92 6.48 12.93
CA THR A 132 -2.16 6.16 12.20
C THR A 132 -2.64 4.75 12.53
N LYS A 133 -1.73 3.76 12.54
CA LYS A 133 -2.05 2.37 12.87
C LYS A 133 -2.58 2.25 14.30
N GLN A 134 -1.93 2.88 15.26
CA GLN A 134 -2.38 2.90 16.66
C GLN A 134 -3.74 3.57 16.82
N ALA A 135 -3.97 4.71 16.14
CA ALA A 135 -5.25 5.40 16.18
C ALA A 135 -6.39 4.56 15.59
N VAL A 136 -6.14 3.88 14.46
CA VAL A 136 -7.10 2.96 13.84
C VAL A 136 -7.39 1.77 14.76
N GLN A 137 -6.38 1.17 15.36
CA GLN A 137 -6.56 0.05 16.29
C GLN A 137 -7.39 0.47 17.52
N LYS A 138 -7.09 1.64 18.09
CA LYS A 138 -7.87 2.19 19.20
C LYS A 138 -9.33 2.45 18.80
N LEU A 139 -9.55 2.98 17.60
CA LEU A 139 -10.90 3.21 17.08
C LEU A 139 -11.67 1.88 16.90
N LEU A 140 -11.02 0.83 16.38
CA LEU A 140 -11.65 -0.48 16.21
C LEU A 140 -12.03 -1.10 17.56
N GLU A 141 -11.15 -1.00 18.56
CA GLU A 141 -11.44 -1.46 19.92
C GLU A 141 -12.63 -0.70 20.53
N LEU A 142 -12.68 0.63 20.37
CA LEU A 142 -13.81 1.44 20.83
C LEU A 142 -15.12 1.07 20.14
N LYS A 143 -15.10 0.79 18.82
CA LYS A 143 -16.28 0.32 18.09
C LYS A 143 -16.76 -1.04 18.59
N LYS A 144 -15.84 -1.95 18.88
CA LYS A 144 -16.16 -3.25 19.46
C LYS A 144 -16.83 -3.10 20.83
N GLN A 145 -16.26 -2.30 21.72
CA GLN A 145 -16.83 -2.00 23.03
C GLN A 145 -18.22 -1.35 22.93
N TYR A 146 -18.41 -0.43 21.98
CA TYR A 146 -19.72 0.18 21.72
C TYR A 146 -20.76 -0.87 21.32
N LYS A 147 -20.40 -1.81 20.44
CA LYS A 147 -21.28 -2.90 20.02
C LYS A 147 -21.62 -3.86 21.17
N GLU A 148 -20.63 -4.21 22.00
CA GLU A 148 -20.84 -5.10 23.15
C GLU A 148 -21.75 -4.48 24.21
N THR A 149 -21.65 -3.17 24.43
CA THR A 149 -22.42 -2.46 25.46
C THR A 149 -23.82 -2.06 25.00
N THR A 150 -23.99 -1.66 23.74
CA THR A 150 -25.26 -1.14 23.21
C THR A 150 -26.04 -2.16 22.38
N GLY A 151 -25.38 -3.22 21.92
CA GLY A 151 -25.91 -4.15 20.92
C GLY A 151 -25.97 -3.57 19.50
N GLN A 152 -25.47 -2.36 19.27
CA GLN A 152 -25.55 -1.66 17.98
C GLN A 152 -24.16 -1.38 17.39
N GLU A 153 -24.06 -1.45 16.07
CA GLU A 153 -22.86 -1.01 15.35
C GLU A 153 -22.74 0.51 15.37
N TYR A 154 -21.53 1.03 15.60
CA TYR A 154 -21.27 2.47 15.58
C TYR A 154 -21.38 3.02 14.15
N LYS A 155 -22.29 3.95 13.94
CA LYS A 155 -22.46 4.67 12.67
C LYS A 155 -21.89 6.10 12.81
N PRO A 156 -20.89 6.50 12.01
CA PRO A 156 -20.47 7.89 11.93
C PRO A 156 -21.64 8.75 11.39
N GLY A 157 -21.84 9.91 12.01
CA GLY A 157 -22.83 10.90 11.56
C GLY A 157 -22.38 11.70 10.35
#